data_AF-A0A327WU90-F1
#
_entry.id   AF-A0A327WU90-F1
#
_cell.length_a   1.000
_cell.length_b   1.000
_cell.length_c   1.000
_cell.angle_alpha   90.00
_cell.angle_beta   90.00
_cell.angle_gamma   90.00
#
_symmetry.space_group_name_H-M   'P 1'
#
loop_
_entity.id
_entity.type
_entity.pdbx_description
1 polymer ?
#
loop_
_entity_poly.entity_id
_entity_poly.type
_entity_poly.pdbx_seq_one_letter_code
_entity_poly.pdbx_strand_id
1 'polypeptide(L)'
;MRWVVRVLLFLLILPLAYFAAFPQILRCQLIKYGSDFQKLASGVWVDKTTPEHQRIYLLFEIHQARKRLASLWTSPPQSRATVIFCQTPEQYQQYCQDREGAGCSLGTPWGESWIVINPYGRNPDVLAHEMCHDELYTRLGWLTTQQQIPQWFNEGLAMMIDQRFTTATDSLHRYEEFRDHWQQQSHGQQIVLELHDLQSLKGFFSGGTNRVMLAYMTAGQEVARWLAIVGRTGLRRLVDAIRAGEDFERAYQRLEREAKPVHPK
;
A
#
# COMPACT_ATOMS: atom_id res chain seq x y z
N MET A 1 -37.71 30.29 7.96
CA MET A 1 -38.07 28.95 8.48
C MET A 1 -37.85 27.82 7.46
N ARG A 2 -38.45 27.83 6.27
CA ARG A 2 -38.28 26.76 5.25
C ARG A 2 -36.83 26.53 4.78
N TRP A 3 -36.04 27.59 4.66
CA TRP A 3 -34.61 27.50 4.30
C TRP A 3 -33.77 26.86 5.40
N VAL A 4 -34.00 27.23 6.67
CA VAL A 4 -33.35 26.62 7.83
C VAL A 4 -33.66 25.12 7.91
N VAL A 5 -34.92 24.72 7.70
CA VAL A 5 -35.30 23.30 7.68
C VAL A 5 -34.61 22.54 6.54
N ARG A 6 -34.49 23.14 5.34
CA ARG A 6 -33.76 22.51 4.22
C ARG A 6 -32.26 22.36 4.51
N VAL A 7 -31.63 23.37 5.11
CA VAL A 7 -30.23 23.32 5.53
C VAL A 7 -30.04 22.22 6.58
N LEU A 8 -30.92 22.15 7.59
CA LEU A 8 -30.86 21.10 8.62
C LEU A 8 -31.05 19.69 8.04
N LEU A 9 -32.00 19.51 7.11
CA LEU A 9 -32.19 18.23 6.43
C LEU A 9 -30.96 17.86 5.59
N PHE A 10 -30.38 18.82 4.86
CA PHE A 10 -29.16 18.59 4.08
C PHE A 10 -27.97 18.20 4.96
N LEU A 11 -27.80 18.86 6.11
CA LEU A 11 -26.76 18.51 7.09
C LEU A 11 -26.95 17.12 7.71
N LEU A 12 -28.19 16.63 7.81
CA LEU A 12 -28.47 15.26 8.26
C LEU A 12 -28.22 14.21 7.15
N ILE A 13 -28.49 14.56 5.89
CA ILE A 13 -28.30 13.65 4.75
C ILE A 13 -26.81 13.42 4.47
N LEU A 14 -25.95 14.42 4.65
CA LEU A 14 -24.52 14.31 4.32
C LEU A 14 -23.80 13.16 5.07
N PRO A 15 -23.90 13.03 6.42
CA PRO A 15 -23.31 11.90 7.13
C PRO A 15 -23.89 10.54 6.71
N LEU A 16 -25.19 10.48 6.44
CA LEU A 16 -25.86 9.26 5.97
C LEU A 16 -25.36 8.84 4.58
N ALA A 17 -25.22 9.81 3.66
CA ALA A 17 -24.68 9.59 2.33
C ALA A 17 -23.21 9.18 2.39
N TYR A 18 -22.41 9.82 3.24
CA TYR A 18 -21.02 9.45 3.48
C TYR A 18 -20.89 8.03 4.03
N PHE A 19 -21.72 7.64 5.00
CA PHE A 19 -21.75 6.28 5.52
C PHE A 19 -22.14 5.25 4.46
N ALA A 20 -23.16 5.56 3.65
CA ALA A 20 -23.62 4.67 2.59
C ALA A 20 -22.55 4.48 1.49
N ALA A 21 -21.81 5.54 1.15
CA ALA A 21 -20.76 5.49 0.13
C ALA A 21 -19.44 4.89 0.64
N PHE A 22 -19.08 5.16 1.90
CA PHE A 22 -17.78 4.80 2.49
C PHE A 22 -17.92 4.16 3.88
N PRO A 23 -18.67 3.04 4.01
CA PRO A 23 -18.95 2.45 5.32
C PRO A 23 -17.68 1.99 6.03
N GLN A 24 -16.68 1.49 5.30
CA GLN A 24 -15.40 1.06 5.84
C GLN A 24 -14.60 2.23 6.46
N ILE A 25 -14.54 3.36 5.76
CA ILE A 25 -13.83 4.55 6.24
C ILE A 25 -14.49 5.06 7.53
N LEU A 26 -15.83 5.17 7.54
CA LEU A 26 -16.51 5.63 8.74
C LEU A 26 -16.27 4.68 9.94
N ARG A 27 -16.30 3.37 9.71
CA ARG A 27 -15.98 2.38 10.76
C ARG A 27 -14.57 2.56 11.31
N CYS A 28 -13.59 2.80 10.44
CA CYS A 28 -12.21 3.09 10.85
C CYS A 28 -12.09 4.40 11.66
N GLN A 29 -12.79 5.46 11.24
CA GLN A 29 -12.83 6.75 11.95
C GLN A 29 -13.47 6.63 13.34
N LEU A 30 -14.49 5.78 13.45
CA LEU A 30 -15.24 5.58 14.69
C LEU A 30 -14.70 4.44 15.57
N ILE A 31 -13.57 3.82 15.22
CA ILE A 31 -13.00 2.65 15.91
C ILE A 31 -12.91 2.84 17.43
N LYS A 32 -12.54 4.05 17.88
CA LYS A 32 -12.38 4.39 19.30
C LYS A 32 -13.68 4.44 20.10
N TYR A 33 -14.82 4.52 19.42
CA TYR A 33 -16.15 4.54 20.03
C TYR A 33 -16.83 3.16 19.96
N GLY A 34 -16.26 2.20 19.22
CA GLY A 34 -16.80 0.85 19.08
C GLY A 34 -16.58 -0.01 20.33
N SER A 35 -17.49 -0.95 20.55
CA SER A 35 -17.39 -1.93 21.64
C SER A 35 -16.46 -3.10 21.32
N ASP A 36 -16.07 -3.31 20.07
CA ASP A 36 -15.46 -4.57 19.64
C ASP A 36 -13.93 -4.53 19.72
N PHE A 37 -13.36 -3.32 19.70
CA PHE A 37 -11.91 -3.10 19.70
C PHE A 37 -11.44 -2.48 21.01
N GLN A 38 -10.18 -2.75 21.34
CA GLN A 38 -9.44 -2.09 22.40
C GLN A 38 -8.14 -1.50 21.85
N LYS A 39 -7.69 -0.42 22.47
CA LYS A 39 -6.41 0.19 22.14
C LYS A 39 -5.29 -0.66 22.73
N LEU A 40 -4.38 -1.12 21.88
CA LEU A 40 -3.21 -1.89 22.28
C LEU A 40 -1.98 -0.99 22.49
N ALA A 41 -1.78 -0.02 21.61
CA ALA A 41 -0.72 0.98 21.69
C ALA A 41 -1.16 2.28 20.99
N SER A 42 -0.29 3.29 20.95
CA SER A 42 -0.56 4.48 20.15
C SER A 42 -0.74 4.11 18.68
N GLY A 43 -1.91 4.41 18.10
CA GLY A 43 -2.23 4.08 16.71
C GLY A 43 -2.40 2.59 16.41
N VAL A 44 -2.60 1.74 17.43
CA VAL A 44 -2.83 0.30 17.24
C VAL A 44 -4.08 -0.15 18.00
N TRP A 45 -5.04 -0.70 17.27
CA TRP A 45 -6.29 -1.25 17.78
C TRP A 45 -6.38 -2.73 17.44
N VAL A 46 -6.94 -3.50 18.36
CA VAL A 46 -7.06 -4.94 18.27
C VAL A 46 -8.44 -5.34 18.76
N ASP A 47 -9.02 -6.40 18.20
CA ASP A 47 -10.24 -6.99 18.74
C ASP A 47 -10.07 -7.33 20.24
N LYS A 48 -11.14 -7.12 21.03
CA LYS A 48 -11.10 -7.32 22.48
C LYS A 48 -10.80 -8.76 22.90
N THR A 49 -11.21 -9.72 22.07
CA THR A 49 -11.03 -11.15 22.29
C THR A 49 -9.64 -11.64 21.89
N THR A 50 -8.82 -10.82 21.22
CA THR A 50 -7.48 -11.23 20.80
C THR A 50 -6.63 -11.64 22.01
N PRO A 51 -6.04 -12.86 22.02
CA PRO A 51 -5.21 -13.33 23.14
C PRO A 51 -3.97 -12.46 23.39
N GLU A 52 -3.52 -12.38 24.64
CA GLU A 52 -2.37 -11.54 25.02
C GLU A 52 -1.10 -11.85 24.21
N HIS A 53 -0.76 -13.13 24.04
CA HIS A 53 0.40 -13.52 23.22
C HIS A 53 0.30 -12.97 21.79
N GLN A 54 -0.88 -12.98 21.19
CA GLN A 54 -1.11 -12.43 19.85
C GLN A 54 -0.90 -10.93 19.78
N ARG A 55 -1.26 -10.20 20.84
CA ARG A 55 -1.05 -8.75 20.96
C ARG A 55 0.45 -8.40 21.01
N ILE A 56 1.22 -9.18 21.77
CA ILE A 56 2.68 -8.98 21.86
C ILE A 56 3.35 -9.22 20.50
N TYR A 57 2.99 -10.33 19.82
CA TYR A 57 3.51 -10.61 18.47
C TYR A 57 3.13 -9.51 17.47
N LEU A 58 1.89 -9.02 17.50
CA LEU A 58 1.45 -7.94 16.60
C LEU A 58 2.32 -6.68 16.74
N LEU A 59 2.66 -6.26 17.97
CA LEU A 59 3.53 -5.11 18.20
C LEU A 59 4.96 -5.36 17.68
N PHE A 60 5.47 -6.59 17.85
CA PHE A 60 6.77 -6.98 17.30
C PHE A 60 6.76 -6.95 15.76
N GLU A 61 5.72 -7.48 15.12
CA GLU A 61 5.61 -7.53 13.66
C GLU A 61 5.48 -6.12 13.05
N ILE A 62 4.68 -5.25 13.67
CA ILE A 62 4.58 -3.82 13.32
C ILE A 62 5.96 -3.15 13.40
N HIS A 63 6.76 -3.47 14.42
CA HIS A 63 8.10 -2.93 14.55
C HIS A 63 9.05 -3.41 13.45
N GLN A 64 8.98 -4.69 13.08
CA GLN A 64 9.78 -5.23 11.97
C GLN A 64 9.37 -4.61 10.63
N ALA A 65 8.07 -4.46 10.37
CA ALA A 65 7.55 -3.80 9.18
C ALA A 65 8.07 -2.36 9.06
N ARG A 66 7.99 -1.58 10.16
CA ARG A 66 8.53 -0.21 10.21
C ARG A 66 10.03 -0.14 9.98
N LYS A 67 10.81 -1.12 10.46
CA LYS A 67 12.26 -1.19 10.17
C LYS A 67 12.55 -1.40 8.70
N ARG A 68 11.80 -2.29 8.03
CA ARG A 68 11.95 -2.51 6.58
C ARG A 68 11.58 -1.27 5.78
N LEU A 69 10.49 -0.61 6.16
CA LEU A 69 10.08 0.66 5.56
C LEU A 69 11.18 1.73 5.72
N ALA A 70 11.74 1.87 6.93
CA ALA A 70 12.83 2.80 7.19
C ALA A 70 14.08 2.52 6.33
N SER A 71 14.37 1.23 6.12
CA SER A 71 15.46 0.78 5.25
C SER A 71 15.22 1.19 3.79
N LEU A 72 14.04 0.87 3.24
CA LEU A 72 13.66 1.21 1.86
C LEU A 72 13.78 2.72 1.60
N TRP A 73 13.25 3.54 2.50
CA TRP A 73 13.25 5.00 2.36
C TRP A 73 14.54 5.66 2.84
N THR A 74 15.49 4.91 3.40
CA THR A 74 16.72 5.44 4.01
C THR A 74 16.45 6.61 4.97
N SER A 75 15.29 6.58 5.64
CA SER A 75 14.79 7.62 6.54
C SER A 75 13.70 7.04 7.44
N PRO A 76 13.45 7.61 8.63
CA PRO A 76 12.32 7.19 9.46
C PRO A 76 10.99 7.28 8.68
N PRO A 77 10.06 6.34 8.88
CA PRO A 77 8.71 6.43 8.32
C PRO A 77 8.04 7.76 8.69
N GLN A 78 7.41 8.40 7.70
CA GLN A 78 6.58 9.59 7.90
C GLN A 78 5.13 9.22 8.18
N SER A 79 4.73 8.04 7.70
CA SER A 79 3.39 7.49 7.80
C SER A 79 2.96 7.23 9.23
N ARG A 80 1.67 7.40 9.48
CA ARG A 80 1.06 7.31 10.81
C ARG A 80 -0.30 6.59 10.78
N ALA A 81 -0.54 5.74 9.78
CA ALA A 81 -1.77 4.97 9.73
C ALA A 81 -2.06 4.29 11.06
N THR A 82 -3.34 4.33 11.43
CA THR A 82 -3.83 3.53 12.54
C THR A 82 -3.93 2.08 12.09
N VAL A 83 -3.21 1.18 12.77
CA VAL A 83 -3.27 -0.25 12.51
C VAL A 83 -4.46 -0.85 13.27
N ILE A 84 -5.32 -1.57 12.56
CA ILE A 84 -6.51 -2.25 13.09
C ILE A 84 -6.37 -3.74 12.81
N PHE A 85 -6.24 -4.55 13.86
CA PHE A 85 -6.22 -6.00 13.75
C PHE A 85 -7.60 -6.60 14.03
N CYS A 86 -8.16 -7.26 13.02
CA CYS A 86 -9.42 -7.98 13.13
C CYS A 86 -9.16 -9.47 13.48
N GLN A 87 -9.91 -10.01 14.44
CA GLN A 87 -9.72 -11.40 14.89
C GLN A 87 -10.32 -12.45 13.94
N THR A 88 -11.27 -12.05 13.10
CA THR A 88 -11.89 -12.94 12.10
C THR A 88 -11.98 -12.29 10.72
N PRO A 89 -12.02 -13.08 9.64
CA PRO A 89 -12.24 -12.56 8.28
C PRO A 89 -13.57 -11.78 8.13
N GLU A 90 -14.62 -12.19 8.84
CA GLU A 90 -15.93 -11.53 8.79
C GLU A 90 -15.87 -10.14 9.40
N GLN A 91 -15.12 -9.98 10.50
CA GLN A 91 -14.86 -8.66 11.08
C GLN A 91 -14.02 -7.82 10.12
N TYR A 92 -12.97 -8.39 9.52
CA TYR A 92 -12.12 -7.71 8.54
C TYR A 92 -12.92 -7.13 7.36
N GLN A 93 -13.87 -7.88 6.81
CA GLN A 93 -14.73 -7.43 5.69
C GLN A 93 -15.62 -6.21 6.03
N GLN A 94 -15.81 -5.89 7.31
CA GLN A 94 -16.52 -4.67 7.69
C GLN A 94 -15.64 -3.42 7.56
N TYR A 95 -14.32 -3.59 7.67
CA TYR A 95 -13.34 -2.52 7.66
C TYR A 95 -12.56 -2.46 6.35
N CYS A 96 -12.56 -3.51 5.54
CA CYS A 96 -11.92 -3.55 4.24
C CYS A 96 -12.91 -3.95 3.13
N GLN A 97 -12.72 -3.42 1.92
CA GLN A 97 -13.55 -3.79 0.76
C GLN A 97 -13.17 -5.15 0.16
N ASP A 98 -11.91 -5.55 0.30
CA ASP A 98 -11.42 -6.81 -0.24
C ASP A 98 -11.81 -7.98 0.69
N ARG A 99 -12.36 -9.05 0.09
CA ARG A 99 -12.76 -10.27 0.80
C ARG A 99 -11.64 -11.31 0.85
N GLU A 100 -10.68 -11.22 -0.05
CA GLU A 100 -9.64 -12.24 -0.27
C GLU A 100 -8.26 -11.77 0.21
N GLY A 101 -8.05 -10.46 0.38
CA GLY A 101 -6.81 -9.87 0.86
C GLY A 101 -6.46 -10.20 2.31
N ALA A 102 -5.15 -10.35 2.57
CA ALA A 102 -4.59 -10.59 3.91
C ALA A 102 -4.55 -9.30 4.77
N GLY A 103 -4.54 -8.14 4.10
CA GLY A 103 -4.60 -6.81 4.69
C GLY A 103 -5.01 -5.79 3.63
N CYS A 104 -5.29 -4.57 4.06
CA CYS A 104 -5.49 -3.45 3.16
C CYS A 104 -5.19 -2.10 3.80
N SER A 105 -4.89 -1.14 2.93
CA SER A 105 -4.60 0.25 3.29
C SER A 105 -5.73 1.17 2.82
N LEU A 106 -6.21 2.01 3.73
CA LEU A 106 -7.27 2.98 3.48
C LEU A 106 -6.77 4.38 3.80
N GLY A 107 -7.15 5.36 2.98
CA GLY A 107 -6.74 6.75 3.17
C GLY A 107 -7.84 7.72 2.74
N THR A 108 -7.80 8.92 3.29
CA THR A 108 -8.77 9.99 3.02
C THR A 108 -8.10 11.21 2.39
N PRO A 109 -8.82 12.04 1.63
CA PRO A 109 -8.24 13.27 1.08
C PRO A 109 -7.63 14.25 2.12
N TRP A 110 -8.02 14.15 3.39
CA TRP A 110 -7.57 15.03 4.48
C TRP A 110 -6.46 14.44 5.35
N GLY A 111 -5.84 13.33 4.94
CA GLY A 111 -4.61 12.83 5.58
C GLY A 111 -4.80 11.75 6.64
N GLU A 112 -6.04 11.36 6.97
CA GLU A 112 -6.26 10.18 7.82
C GLU A 112 -6.06 8.89 7.00
N SER A 113 -5.44 7.89 7.62
CA SER A 113 -5.22 6.58 7.02
C SER A 113 -5.24 5.45 8.05
N TRP A 114 -5.53 4.25 7.55
CA TRP A 114 -5.64 3.02 8.34
C TRP A 114 -5.04 1.84 7.58
N ILE A 115 -4.46 0.92 8.34
CA ILE A 115 -4.01 -0.39 7.86
C ILE A 115 -4.83 -1.43 8.59
N VAL A 116 -5.65 -2.16 7.86
CA VAL A 116 -6.53 -3.18 8.42
C VAL A 116 -5.96 -4.55 8.08
N ILE A 117 -5.76 -5.41 9.07
CA ILE A 117 -5.14 -6.72 8.89
C ILE A 117 -6.05 -7.81 9.47
N ASN A 118 -6.17 -8.93 8.75
CA ASN A 118 -6.87 -10.12 9.22
C ASN A 118 -5.88 -11.16 9.83
N PRO A 119 -6.36 -12.26 10.43
CA PRO A 119 -5.48 -13.25 11.05
C PRO A 119 -4.46 -13.89 10.10
N TYR A 120 -4.79 -14.02 8.82
CA TYR A 120 -3.91 -14.63 7.80
C TYR A 120 -2.81 -13.67 7.32
N GLY A 121 -3.08 -12.35 7.35
CA GLY A 121 -2.09 -11.32 7.04
C GLY A 121 -1.29 -10.81 8.21
N ARG A 122 -1.43 -11.42 9.39
CA ARG A 122 -0.71 -11.02 10.59
C ARG A 122 0.72 -11.55 10.57
N ASN A 123 1.57 -10.86 9.82
CA ASN A 123 3.01 -11.09 9.73
C ASN A 123 3.73 -9.80 9.28
N PRO A 124 5.06 -9.69 9.47
CA PRO A 124 5.81 -8.50 9.07
C PRO A 124 5.78 -8.18 7.58
N ASP A 125 5.56 -9.18 6.72
CA ASP A 125 5.62 -9.01 5.26
C ASP A 125 4.41 -8.27 4.74
N VAL A 126 3.21 -8.72 5.11
CA VAL A 126 1.94 -8.04 4.76
C VAL A 126 1.88 -6.66 5.42
N LEU A 127 2.27 -6.54 6.69
CA LEU A 127 2.33 -5.24 7.37
C LEU A 127 3.29 -4.27 6.66
N ALA A 128 4.46 -4.73 6.22
CA ALA A 128 5.41 -3.90 5.48
C ALA A 128 4.86 -3.47 4.12
N HIS A 129 4.19 -4.38 3.40
CA HIS A 129 3.51 -4.10 2.14
C HIS A 129 2.48 -2.98 2.30
N GLU A 130 1.54 -3.14 3.24
CA GLU A 130 0.50 -2.14 3.50
C GLU A 130 1.07 -0.80 4.01
N MET A 131 2.06 -0.85 4.91
CA MET A 131 2.75 0.37 5.35
C MET A 131 3.50 1.08 4.23
N CYS A 132 3.93 0.37 3.19
CA CYS A 132 4.57 0.98 2.02
C CYS A 132 3.58 1.88 1.26
N HIS A 133 2.36 1.40 1.05
CA HIS A 133 1.30 2.18 0.42
C HIS A 133 0.98 3.44 1.22
N ASP A 134 0.83 3.30 2.56
CA ASP A 134 0.57 4.44 3.44
C ASP A 134 1.74 5.45 3.47
N GLU A 135 2.99 4.99 3.37
CA GLU A 135 4.17 5.85 3.31
C GLU A 135 4.25 6.63 2.00
N LEU A 136 4.01 5.98 0.86
CA LEU A 136 3.97 6.66 -0.44
C LEU A 136 2.84 7.70 -0.46
N TYR A 137 1.66 7.31 0.03
CA TYR A 137 0.51 8.18 0.24
C TYR A 137 0.85 9.39 1.15
N THR A 138 1.48 9.16 2.29
CA THR A 138 1.84 10.23 3.24
C THR A 138 2.82 11.22 2.62
N ARG A 139 3.77 10.73 1.81
CA ARG A 139 4.79 11.57 1.18
C ARG A 139 4.25 12.41 0.04
N LEU A 140 3.29 11.90 -0.74
CA LEU A 140 2.78 12.57 -1.95
C LEU A 140 1.43 13.26 -1.75
N GLY A 141 0.64 12.82 -0.77
CA GLY A 141 -0.74 13.21 -0.55
C GLY A 141 -1.72 12.39 -1.39
N TRP A 142 -2.97 12.28 -0.89
CA TRP A 142 -4.02 11.45 -1.49
C TRP A 142 -4.22 11.67 -2.99
N LEU A 143 -4.39 12.93 -3.39
CA LEU A 143 -4.73 13.27 -4.77
C LEU A 143 -3.62 12.88 -5.74
N THR A 144 -2.37 13.22 -5.40
CA THR A 144 -1.19 12.91 -6.20
C THR A 144 -1.02 11.39 -6.34
N THR A 145 -1.12 10.65 -5.23
CA THR A 145 -1.00 9.19 -5.26
C THR A 145 -2.08 8.53 -6.13
N GLN A 146 -3.32 9.00 -6.07
CA GLN A 146 -4.42 8.41 -6.84
C GLN A 146 -4.40 8.79 -8.34
N GLN A 147 -3.88 9.96 -8.70
CA GLN A 147 -3.96 10.48 -10.06
C GLN A 147 -2.68 10.32 -10.87
N GLN A 148 -1.51 10.37 -10.23
CA GLN A 148 -0.23 10.43 -10.94
C GLN A 148 0.62 9.18 -10.78
N ILE A 149 0.41 8.38 -9.72
CA ILE A 149 1.22 7.20 -9.46
C ILE A 149 0.56 5.97 -10.12
N PRO A 150 1.23 5.32 -11.08
CA PRO A 150 0.70 4.10 -11.68
C PRO A 150 0.56 2.97 -10.65
N GLN A 151 -0.49 2.16 -10.77
CA GLN A 151 -0.73 1.05 -9.85
C GLN A 151 0.46 0.06 -9.82
N TRP A 152 1.07 -0.23 -10.97
CA TRP A 152 2.27 -1.07 -11.03
C TRP A 152 3.42 -0.52 -10.19
N PHE A 153 3.61 0.81 -10.12
CA PHE A 153 4.68 1.38 -9.31
C PHE A 153 4.32 1.26 -7.82
N ASN A 154 3.06 1.54 -7.46
CA ASN A 154 2.60 1.47 -6.08
C ASN A 154 2.72 0.04 -5.50
N GLU A 155 2.23 -0.97 -6.22
CA GLU A 155 2.36 -2.38 -5.84
C GLU A 155 3.81 -2.86 -5.92
N GLY A 156 4.52 -2.53 -7.01
CA GLY A 156 5.92 -2.91 -7.19
C GLY A 156 6.84 -2.35 -6.09
N LEU A 157 6.57 -1.13 -5.60
CA LEU A 157 7.32 -0.54 -4.49
C LEU A 157 7.04 -1.28 -3.16
N ALA A 158 5.79 -1.66 -2.89
CA ALA A 158 5.44 -2.46 -1.73
C ALA A 158 6.11 -3.84 -1.75
N MET A 159 6.22 -4.45 -2.94
CA MET A 159 6.95 -5.69 -3.17
C MET A 159 8.45 -5.60 -2.85
N MET A 160 9.05 -4.41 -2.69
CA MET A 160 10.45 -4.27 -2.30
C MET A 160 10.72 -4.57 -0.83
N ILE A 161 9.67 -4.61 0.00
CA ILE A 161 9.76 -4.90 1.44
C ILE A 161 8.83 -6.02 1.90
N ASP A 162 8.07 -6.58 0.98
CA ASP A 162 7.42 -7.89 1.11
C ASP A 162 8.46 -9.01 0.87
N GLN A 163 8.53 -9.97 1.79
CA GLN A 163 9.45 -11.11 1.71
C GLN A 163 8.75 -12.45 1.43
N ARG A 164 7.43 -12.45 1.16
CA ARG A 164 6.69 -13.68 0.79
C ARG A 164 7.13 -14.25 -0.56
N PHE A 165 7.66 -13.41 -1.43
CA PHE A 165 8.05 -13.74 -2.81
C PHE A 165 9.56 -13.72 -3.03
N THR A 166 10.33 -13.20 -2.08
CA THR A 166 11.78 -13.04 -2.23
C THR A 166 12.44 -12.83 -0.87
N THR A 167 13.58 -13.48 -0.63
CA THR A 167 14.37 -13.26 0.59
C THR A 167 15.48 -12.23 0.39
N ALA A 168 15.81 -11.91 -0.87
CA ALA A 168 16.79 -10.89 -1.22
C ALA A 168 16.41 -9.53 -0.61
N THR A 169 17.43 -8.74 -0.26
CA THR A 169 17.23 -7.39 0.33
C THR A 169 17.81 -6.27 -0.51
N ASP A 170 18.67 -6.60 -1.47
CA ASP A 170 19.14 -5.70 -2.52
C ASP A 170 18.26 -5.82 -3.77
N SER A 171 18.29 -4.76 -4.58
CA SER A 171 17.41 -4.62 -5.74
C SER A 171 17.80 -5.54 -6.90
N LEU A 172 19.06 -5.94 -7.03
CA LEU A 172 19.51 -6.76 -8.16
C LEU A 172 19.05 -8.21 -8.00
N HIS A 173 19.30 -8.84 -6.86
CA HIS A 173 18.82 -10.20 -6.61
C HIS A 173 17.29 -10.26 -6.54
N ARG A 174 16.63 -9.22 -6.01
CA ARG A 174 15.16 -9.11 -6.08
C ARG A 174 14.65 -9.13 -7.52
N TYR A 175 15.30 -8.39 -8.43
CA TYR A 175 14.93 -8.41 -9.84
C TYR A 175 15.04 -9.81 -10.43
N GLU A 176 16.13 -10.53 -10.12
CA GLU A 176 16.33 -11.91 -10.59
C GLU A 176 15.25 -12.86 -10.06
N GLU A 177 14.97 -12.84 -8.75
CA GLU A 177 13.94 -13.70 -8.15
C GLU A 177 12.53 -13.37 -8.69
N PHE A 178 12.18 -12.08 -8.84
CA PHE A 178 10.91 -11.70 -9.47
C PHE A 178 10.81 -12.12 -10.92
N ARG A 179 11.90 -12.03 -11.69
CA ARG A 179 11.94 -12.48 -13.07
C ARG A 179 11.74 -14.00 -13.16
N ASP A 180 12.33 -14.77 -12.26
CA ASP A 180 12.20 -16.22 -12.25
C ASP A 180 10.75 -16.63 -11.90
N HIS A 181 10.14 -15.98 -10.91
CA HIS A 181 8.70 -16.16 -10.64
C HIS A 181 7.81 -15.72 -11.81
N TRP A 182 8.15 -14.59 -12.46
CA TRP A 182 7.44 -14.11 -13.63
C TRP A 182 7.51 -15.11 -14.80
N GLN A 183 8.66 -15.74 -15.04
CA GLN A 183 8.80 -16.76 -16.09
C GLN A 183 7.89 -17.97 -15.83
N GLN A 184 7.75 -18.39 -14.57
CA GLN A 184 6.83 -19.46 -14.19
C GLN A 184 5.37 -19.06 -14.39
N GLN A 185 4.99 -17.86 -13.92
CA GLN A 185 3.61 -17.37 -13.98
C GLN A 185 3.16 -16.99 -15.41
N SER A 186 4.08 -16.58 -16.27
CA SER A 186 3.83 -16.27 -17.68
C SER A 186 3.77 -17.51 -18.57
N HIS A 187 3.94 -18.72 -18.01
CA HIS A 187 4.10 -19.97 -18.75
C HIS A 187 5.21 -19.89 -19.80
N GLY A 188 6.36 -19.31 -19.43
CA GLY A 188 7.46 -19.07 -20.37
C GLY A 188 7.12 -18.01 -21.41
N GLN A 189 6.58 -16.87 -20.98
CA GLN A 189 6.23 -15.71 -21.83
C GLN A 189 5.04 -15.91 -22.78
N GLN A 190 4.23 -16.95 -22.58
CA GLN A 190 2.98 -17.12 -23.33
C GLN A 190 1.92 -16.09 -22.93
N ILE A 191 1.97 -15.63 -21.68
CA ILE A 191 1.12 -14.56 -21.16
C ILE A 191 2.03 -13.45 -20.64
N VAL A 192 1.95 -12.28 -21.27
CA VAL A 192 2.73 -11.09 -20.89
C VAL A 192 1.76 -9.98 -20.51
N LEU A 193 2.04 -9.31 -19.40
CA LEU A 193 1.35 -8.10 -18.99
C LEU A 193 2.31 -6.94 -19.16
N GLU A 194 1.90 -5.92 -19.89
CA GLU A 194 2.70 -4.71 -20.07
C GLU A 194 2.40 -3.71 -18.95
N LEU A 195 3.36 -2.86 -18.59
CA LEU A 195 3.17 -1.87 -17.52
C LEU A 195 2.00 -0.90 -17.80
N HIS A 196 1.73 -0.61 -19.07
CA HIS A 196 0.62 0.26 -19.46
C HIS A 196 -0.75 -0.35 -19.13
N ASP A 197 -0.87 -1.68 -19.16
CA ASP A 197 -2.08 -2.41 -18.75
C ASP A 197 -2.29 -2.39 -17.23
N LEU A 198 -1.23 -2.09 -16.48
CA LEU A 198 -1.16 -2.15 -15.02
C LEU A 198 -1.15 -0.75 -14.38
N GLN A 199 -1.54 0.30 -15.12
CA GLN A 199 -1.54 1.67 -14.59
C GLN A 199 -2.68 1.95 -13.59
N SER A 200 -3.80 1.23 -13.68
CA SER A 200 -4.99 1.46 -12.85
C SER A 200 -5.27 0.28 -11.91
N LEU A 201 -5.99 0.54 -10.81
CA LEU A 201 -6.51 -0.50 -9.91
C LEU A 201 -7.22 -1.62 -10.67
N LYS A 202 -8.13 -1.26 -11.60
CA LYS A 202 -8.84 -2.24 -12.43
C LYS A 202 -7.91 -3.01 -13.35
N GLY A 203 -6.93 -2.34 -13.97
CA GLY A 203 -5.94 -2.98 -14.84
C GLY A 203 -5.10 -4.01 -14.08
N PHE A 204 -4.68 -3.65 -12.86
CA PHE A 204 -3.86 -4.49 -12.00
C PHE A 204 -4.63 -5.69 -11.43
N PHE A 205 -5.79 -5.45 -10.82
CA PHE A 205 -6.54 -6.45 -10.05
C PHE A 205 -7.63 -7.19 -10.85
N SER A 206 -7.70 -7.03 -12.17
CA SER A 206 -8.66 -7.78 -13.00
C SER A 206 -8.18 -9.18 -13.34
N GLY A 207 -9.14 -10.08 -13.62
CA GLY A 207 -8.88 -11.47 -13.99
C GLY A 207 -8.79 -12.41 -12.79
N GLY A 208 -8.21 -13.59 -12.99
CA GLY A 208 -8.02 -14.59 -11.93
C GLY A 208 -6.72 -14.39 -11.15
N THR A 209 -6.57 -15.14 -10.05
CA THR A 209 -5.41 -15.08 -9.13
C THR A 209 -4.06 -15.18 -9.85
N ASN A 210 -3.93 -16.04 -10.87
CA ASN A 210 -2.68 -16.15 -11.63
C ASN A 210 -2.34 -14.87 -12.40
N ARG A 211 -3.32 -14.17 -12.98
CA ARG A 211 -3.09 -12.91 -13.68
C ARG A 211 -2.67 -11.82 -12.70
N VAL A 212 -3.33 -11.74 -11.54
CA VAL A 212 -2.97 -10.78 -10.49
C VAL A 212 -1.56 -11.06 -9.96
N MET A 213 -1.21 -12.33 -9.76
CA MET A 213 0.15 -12.73 -9.38
C MET A 213 1.17 -12.33 -10.45
N LEU A 214 0.86 -12.54 -11.73
CA LEU A 214 1.70 -12.10 -12.84
C LEU A 214 1.87 -10.57 -12.85
N ALA A 215 0.81 -9.81 -12.53
CA ALA A 215 0.88 -8.35 -12.39
C ALA A 215 1.83 -7.94 -11.26
N TYR A 216 1.76 -8.60 -10.10
CA TYR A 216 2.71 -8.41 -9.00
C TYR A 216 4.16 -8.69 -9.41
N MET A 217 4.42 -9.79 -10.12
CA MET A 217 5.77 -10.12 -10.58
C MET A 217 6.27 -9.15 -11.66
N THR A 218 5.38 -8.67 -12.53
CA THR A 218 5.67 -7.64 -13.56
C THR A 218 6.02 -6.29 -12.92
N ALA A 219 5.27 -5.90 -11.89
CA ALA A 219 5.50 -4.67 -11.14
C ALA A 219 6.77 -4.74 -10.29
N GLY A 220 6.93 -5.86 -9.56
CA GLY A 220 8.08 -6.11 -8.70
C GLY A 220 9.40 -6.13 -9.46
N GLN A 221 9.46 -6.82 -10.61
CA GLN A 221 10.67 -6.84 -11.43
C GLN A 221 11.01 -5.44 -11.95
N GLU A 222 10.03 -4.66 -12.41
CA GLU A 222 10.29 -3.32 -12.95
C GLU A 222 10.84 -2.38 -11.87
N VAL A 223 10.20 -2.33 -10.70
CA VAL A 223 10.66 -1.47 -9.61
C VAL A 223 12.01 -1.94 -9.05
N ALA A 224 12.24 -3.25 -8.95
CA ALA A 224 13.54 -3.79 -8.56
C ALA A 224 14.64 -3.38 -9.56
N ARG A 225 14.39 -3.55 -10.86
CA ARG A 225 15.30 -3.13 -11.94
C ARG A 225 15.61 -1.63 -11.86
N TRP A 226 14.60 -0.79 -11.70
CA TRP A 226 14.79 0.66 -11.61
C TRP A 226 15.58 1.05 -10.36
N LEU A 227 15.26 0.48 -9.19
CA LEU A 227 16.00 0.72 -7.96
C LEU A 227 17.44 0.22 -8.02
N ALA A 228 17.74 -0.85 -8.78
CA ALA A 228 19.10 -1.29 -9.02
C ALA A 228 19.92 -0.26 -9.81
N ILE A 229 19.27 0.58 -10.62
CA ILE A 229 19.90 1.65 -11.40
C ILE A 229 20.02 2.94 -10.57
N VAL A 230 18.91 3.42 -10.01
CA VAL A 230 18.87 4.76 -9.38
C VAL A 230 19.17 4.74 -7.87
N GLY A 231 19.14 3.56 -7.26
CA GLY A 231 19.27 3.37 -5.81
C GLY A 231 18.12 3.97 -5.00
N ARG A 232 18.17 3.77 -3.68
CA ARG A 232 17.16 4.31 -2.74
C ARG A 232 17.16 5.84 -2.67
N THR A 233 18.27 6.49 -3.02
CA THR A 233 18.32 7.95 -3.18
C THR A 233 17.49 8.40 -4.38
N GLY A 234 17.51 7.65 -5.49
CA GLY A 234 16.65 7.89 -6.64
C GLY A 234 15.16 7.85 -6.30
N LEU A 235 14.72 6.89 -5.47
CA LEU A 235 13.35 6.82 -4.97
C LEU A 235 12.92 8.09 -4.23
N ARG A 236 13.77 8.62 -3.34
CA ARG A 236 13.46 9.88 -2.65
C ARG A 236 13.41 11.07 -3.62
N ARG A 237 14.37 11.16 -4.54
CA ARG A 237 14.39 12.19 -5.58
C ARG A 237 13.15 12.14 -6.49
N LEU A 238 12.61 10.96 -6.76
CA LEU A 238 11.37 10.78 -7.51
C LEU A 238 10.19 11.40 -6.74
N VAL A 239 10.04 11.05 -5.46
CA VAL A 239 9.00 11.63 -4.61
C VAL A 239 9.13 13.15 -4.51
N ASP A 240 10.35 13.67 -4.31
CA ASP A 240 10.59 15.11 -4.22
C ASP A 240 10.24 15.84 -5.53
N ALA A 241 10.57 15.25 -6.68
CA ALA A 241 10.22 15.78 -8.00
C ALA A 241 8.70 15.83 -8.22
N ILE A 242 8.00 14.77 -7.87
CA ILE A 242 6.53 14.70 -8.01
C ILE A 242 5.86 15.71 -7.06
N ARG A 243 6.36 15.84 -5.82
CA ARG A 243 5.88 16.88 -4.89
C ARG A 243 6.11 18.29 -5.41
N ALA A 244 7.17 18.50 -6.19
CA ALA A 244 7.45 19.77 -6.85
C ALA A 244 6.59 20.01 -8.11
N GLY A 245 5.72 19.06 -8.48
CA GLY A 245 4.80 19.15 -9.61
C GLY A 245 5.31 18.55 -10.91
N GLU A 246 6.43 17.81 -10.89
CA GLU A 246 6.87 17.04 -12.06
C GLU A 246 5.97 15.80 -12.25
N ASP A 247 5.59 15.52 -13.50
CA ASP A 247 4.88 14.29 -13.86
C ASP A 247 5.70 13.04 -13.50
N PHE A 248 5.02 11.98 -13.03
CA PHE A 248 5.65 10.74 -12.59
C PHE A 248 6.54 10.13 -13.68
N GLU A 249 6.01 9.95 -14.89
CA GLU A 249 6.71 9.26 -15.97
C GLU A 249 7.96 10.05 -16.39
N ARG A 250 7.82 11.38 -16.49
CA ARG A 250 8.93 12.26 -16.79
C ARG A 250 10.03 12.16 -15.73
N ALA A 251 9.68 12.24 -14.45
CA ALA A 251 10.63 12.17 -13.34
C ALA A 251 11.30 10.78 -13.26
N TYR A 252 10.52 9.72 -13.40
CA TYR A 252 10.97 8.32 -13.36
C TYR A 252 12.03 8.03 -14.42
N GLN A 253 11.74 8.38 -15.69
CA GLN A 253 12.68 8.18 -16.79
C GLN A 253 13.90 9.11 -16.70
N ARG A 254 13.71 10.36 -16.26
CA ARG A 254 14.82 11.31 -16.11
C ARG A 254 15.84 10.81 -15.10
N LEU A 255 15.37 10.36 -13.92
CA LEU A 255 16.24 9.83 -12.88
C LEU A 255 16.98 8.56 -13.33
N GLU A 256 16.33 7.69 -14.11
CA GLU A 256 16.98 6.52 -14.68
C GLU A 256 18.09 6.90 -15.66
N ARG A 257 17.84 7.87 -16.56
CA ARG A 257 18.84 8.35 -17.53
C ARG A 257 20.04 9.01 -16.85
N GLU A 258 19.81 9.78 -15.79
CA GLU A 258 20.88 10.44 -15.01
C GLU A 258 21.78 9.44 -14.28
N ALA A 259 21.22 8.30 -13.85
CA ALA A 259 21.96 7.29 -13.09
C ALA A 259 22.73 6.29 -13.98
N LYS A 260 22.30 6.10 -15.24
CA LYS A 260 23.05 5.30 -16.21
C LYS A 260 24.36 6.04 -16.56
N PRO A 261 25.54 5.40 -16.45
CA PRO A 261 26.78 6.02 -16.87
C PRO A 261 26.68 6.37 -18.36
N VAL A 262 26.89 7.64 -18.69
CA VAL A 262 27.12 8.05 -20.08
C VAL A 262 28.41 7.38 -20.49
N HIS A 263 28.35 6.32 -21.29
CA HIS A 263 29.55 5.81 -21.94
C HIS A 263 30.15 6.97 -22.74
N PRO A 264 31.39 7.42 -22.44
CA PRO A 264 32.08 8.31 -23.35
C PRO A 264 32.22 7.54 -24.67
N LYS A 265 31.75 8.15 -25.75
CA LYS A 265 32.02 7.70 -27.12
C LYS A 265 33.53 7.71 -27.39
#